data_AF-A0A9P4JEF3-F1
#
_entry.id   AF-A0A9P4JEF3-F1
#
_cell.length_a   1.000
_cell.length_b   1.000
_cell.length_c   1.000
_cell.angle_alpha   90.00
_cell.angle_beta   90.00
_cell.angle_gamma   90.00
#
_symmetry.space_group_name_H-M   'P 1'
#
loop_
_entity.id
_entity.type
_entity.pdbx_description
1 polymer ?
#
loop_
_entity_poly.entity_id
_entity_poly.type
_entity_poly.pdbx_seq_one_letter_code
_entity_poly.pdbx_strand_id
1 'polypeptide(L)' 'RVLGEEHPDTLTSMANLAYTWAFQSRNEDAILLMEKCFELQRHILGPNHPYTESSFKALSNWQKEN' A
#
# COMPACT_ATOMS: atom_id res chain seq x y z
N ARG A 1 22.31 -7.32 -6.80
CA ARG A 1 21.47 -7.83 -5.70
C ARG A 1 20.18 -7.04 -5.74
N VAL A 2 19.02 -7.69 -5.90
CA VAL A 2 17.70 -7.04 -5.97
C VAL A 2 17.05 -7.15 -4.59
N LEU A 3 16.28 -6.13 -4.19
CA LEU A 3 15.51 -6.13 -2.94
C LEU A 3 14.26 -7.00 -3.13
N GLY A 4 13.95 -7.85 -2.14
CA GLY A 4 12.76 -8.71 -2.20
C GLY A 4 11.46 -7.93 -1.96
N GLU A 5 10.32 -8.60 -2.12
CA GLU A 5 8.98 -8.00 -1.90
C GLU A 5 8.78 -7.50 -0.46
N GLU A 6 9.44 -8.12 0.50
CA GLU A 6 9.35 -7.77 1.93
C GLU A 6 10.29 -6.62 2.34
N HIS A 7 11.13 -6.13 1.42
CA HIS A 7 12.03 -5.04 1.77
C HIS A 7 11.25 -3.73 1.95
N PRO A 8 11.50 -2.94 3.01
CA PRO A 8 10.77 -1.70 3.27
C PRO A 8 10.72 -0.71 2.09
N ASP A 9 11.82 -0.59 1.34
CA ASP A 9 11.87 0.24 0.13
C ASP A 9 10.98 -0.29 -1.01
N THR A 10 10.86 -1.61 -1.13
CA THR A 10 9.96 -2.25 -2.09
C THR A 10 8.51 -1.98 -1.70
N LEU A 11 8.16 -2.13 -0.41
CA LEU A 11 6.82 -1.80 0.11
C LEU A 11 6.47 -0.32 -0.09
N THR A 12 7.44 0.57 0.11
CA THR A 12 7.26 2.02 -0.16
C THR A 12 6.97 2.26 -1.64
N SER A 13 7.70 1.58 -2.53
CA SER A 13 7.47 1.64 -3.97
C SER A 13 6.10 1.07 -4.38
N MET A 14 5.65 -0.02 -3.73
CA MET A 14 4.31 -0.59 -3.94
C MET A 14 3.21 0.40 -3.55
N ALA A 15 3.32 1.07 -2.40
CA ALA A 15 2.37 2.09 -1.98
C ALA A 15 2.31 3.26 -2.98
N ASN A 16 3.47 3.74 -3.45
CA ASN A 16 3.54 4.80 -4.46
C ASN A 16 2.90 4.40 -5.79
N LEU A 17 3.08 3.14 -6.20
CA LEU A 17 2.45 2.61 -7.42
C LEU A 17 0.92 2.56 -7.27
N ALA A 18 0.41 2.13 -6.12
CA ALA A 18 -1.03 2.14 -5.85
C ALA A 18 -1.61 3.57 -5.91
N TYR A 19 -0.96 4.56 -5.31
CA TYR A 19 -1.37 5.96 -5.45
C TYR A 19 -1.36 6.41 -6.91
N THR A 20 -0.33 6.05 -7.67
CA THR A 20 -0.22 6.39 -9.09
C THR A 20 -1.35 5.77 -9.92
N TRP A 21 -1.82 4.57 -9.57
CA TRP A 21 -2.98 3.95 -10.21
C TRP A 21 -4.29 4.62 -9.83
N ALA A 22 -4.47 5.01 -8.56
CA ALA A 22 -5.63 5.78 -8.12
C ALA A 22 -5.74 7.11 -8.88
N PHE A 23 -4.63 7.83 -9.07
CA PHE A 23 -4.59 9.05 -9.88
C PHE A 23 -4.91 8.84 -11.37
N GLN A 24 -4.74 7.62 -11.89
CA GLN A 24 -5.10 7.24 -13.25
C GLN A 24 -6.51 6.66 -13.36
N SER A 25 -7.35 6.83 -12.32
CA SER A 25 -8.71 6.27 -12.24
C SER A 25 -8.76 4.74 -12.31
N ARG A 26 -7.65 4.06 -12.01
CA ARG A 26 -7.58 2.60 -11.88
C ARG A 26 -7.81 2.21 -10.42
N ASN A 27 -8.98 2.54 -9.90
CA ASN A 27 -9.29 2.45 -8.47
C ASN A 27 -9.22 1.01 -7.94
N GLU A 28 -9.79 0.04 -8.68
CA GLU A 28 -9.80 -1.37 -8.27
C GLU A 28 -8.37 -1.93 -8.15
N ASP A 29 -7.54 -1.72 -9.17
CA ASP A 29 -6.13 -2.14 -9.16
C ASP A 29 -5.34 -1.47 -8.02
N ALA A 30 -5.59 -0.17 -7.79
CA ALA A 30 -4.94 0.59 -6.73
C ALA A 30 -5.28 0.04 -5.34
N ILE A 31 -6.56 -0.27 -5.10
CA ILE A 31 -7.04 -0.85 -3.85
C ILE A 31 -6.38 -2.22 -3.63
N LEU A 32 -6.44 -3.12 -4.62
CA LEU A 32 -5.85 -4.46 -4.52
C LEU A 32 -4.34 -4.41 -4.20
N LEU A 33 -3.61 -3.51 -4.86
CA LEU A 33 -2.18 -3.35 -4.61
C LEU A 33 -1.90 -2.77 -3.22
N MET A 34 -2.68 -1.78 -2.78
CA MET A 34 -2.51 -1.18 -1.46
C MET A 34 -2.93 -2.14 -0.34
N GLU A 35 -3.91 -3.03 -0.54
CA GLU A 35 -4.26 -4.11 0.39
C GLU A 35 -3.09 -5.07 0.58
N LYS A 36 -2.47 -5.53 -0.53
CA LYS A 36 -1.26 -6.35 -0.45
C LYS A 36 -0.13 -5.62 0.29
N CYS A 37 0.07 -4.33 -0.01
CA CYS A 37 1.09 -3.50 0.64
C CYS A 37 0.85 -3.37 2.15
N PHE A 38 -0.38 -3.07 2.56
CA PHE A 38 -0.77 -2.95 3.97
C PHE A 38 -0.53 -4.25 4.74
N GLU A 39 -0.93 -5.40 4.18
CA GLU A 39 -0.74 -6.70 4.84
C GLU A 39 0.75 -7.02 5.04
N LEU A 40 1.58 -6.75 4.04
CA LEU A 40 3.03 -6.92 4.16
C LEU A 40 3.64 -5.95 5.18
N GLN A 41 3.28 -4.66 5.13
CA GLN A 41 3.74 -3.67 6.11
C GLN A 41 3.33 -4.05 7.54
N ARG A 42 2.11 -4.52 7.73
CA ARG A 42 1.62 -5.00 9.03
C ARG A 42 2.41 -6.21 9.53
N HIS A 43 2.76 -7.15 8.65
CA HIS A 43 3.53 -8.33 9.01
C HIS A 43 4.99 -8.00 9.34
N ILE A 44 5.64 -7.14 8.54
CA ILE A 44 7.08 -6.89 8.58
C ILE A 44 7.44 -5.76 9.56
N LEU A 45 6.69 -4.66 9.52
CA LEU A 45 6.95 -3.44 10.30
C LEU A 45 6.08 -3.36 11.56
N GLY A 46 4.98 -4.12 11.59
CA GLY A 46 4.01 -4.11 12.67
C GLY A 46 2.81 -3.17 12.42
N PRO A 47 1.73 -3.34 13.20
CA PRO A 47 0.47 -2.61 13.00
C PRO A 47 0.56 -1.10 13.31
N ASN A 48 1.44 -0.70 14.22
CA ASN A 48 1.59 0.70 14.66
C ASN A 48 2.71 1.44 13.93
N HIS A 49 3.25 0.86 12.85
CA HIS A 49 4.28 1.52 12.07
C HIS A 49 3.63 2.62 11.21
N PRO A 50 4.25 3.82 11.08
CA PRO A 50 3.66 4.93 10.32
C PRO A 50 3.26 4.57 8.88
N TYR A 51 4.02 3.69 8.22
CA TYR A 51 3.68 3.21 6.87
C TYR A 51 2.43 2.33 6.86
N THR A 52 2.28 1.43 7.84
CA THR A 52 1.10 0.57 8.00
C THR A 52 -0.15 1.40 8.28
N GLU A 53 -0.04 2.42 9.14
CA GLU A 53 -1.15 3.34 9.41
C GLU A 53 -1.52 4.18 8.18
N SER A 54 -0.51 4.61 7.40
CA SER A 54 -0.72 5.40 6.19
C SER A 54 -1.43 4.61 5.10
N SER A 55 -1.00 3.36 4.83
CA SER A 55 -1.66 2.49 3.85
C SER A 55 -3.07 2.11 4.28
N PHE A 56 -3.30 1.85 5.57
CA PHE A 56 -4.64 1.62 6.11
C PHE A 56 -5.58 2.82 5.90
N LYS A 57 -5.09 4.04 6.18
CA LYS A 57 -5.87 5.27 5.97
C LYS A 57 -6.19 5.50 4.49
N ALA A 58 -5.24 5.22 3.60
CA ALA A 58 -5.46 5.30 2.15
C ALA A 58 -6.57 4.35 1.70
N LEU A 59 -6.50 3.07 2.10
CA LEU A 59 -7.52 2.07 1.81
C LEU A 59 -8.90 2.47 2.35
N SER A 60 -8.95 2.91 3.60
CA SER A 60 -10.19 3.34 4.24
C SER A 60 -10.84 4.53 3.55
N ASN A 61 -10.06 5.39 2.89
CA ASN A 61 -10.59 6.51 2.11
C ASN A 61 -11.08 6.02 0.75
N TRP A 62 -10.27 5.25 0.02
CA TRP A 62 -10.64 4.77 -1.32
C TRP A 62 -11.86 3.86 -1.31
N GLN A 63 -12.02 3.02 -0.28
CA GLN A 63 -13.20 2.17 -0.12
C GLN A 63 -14.49 2.95 0.22
N LYS A 64 -14.38 4.20 0.69
CA LYS A 64 -15.54 5.08 0.93
C LYS A 64 -15.93 5.90 -0.31
N GLU A 65 -14.98 6.07 -1.23
CA GLU A 65 -15.15 6.90 -2.44
C GLU A 65 -15.63 6.08 -3.65
N ASN A 66 -15.51 4.75 -3.61
CA ASN A 66 -16.14 3.80 -4.54
C ASN A 66 -17.56 3.42 -4.07
#